data_AF-A0A0S8GA63-F1
#
_entry.id   AF-A0A0S8GA63-F1
#
_cell.length_a   1.000
_cell.length_b   1.000
_cell.length_c   1.000
_cell.angle_alpha   90.00
_cell.angle_beta   90.00
_cell.angle_gamma   90.00
#
_symmetry.space_group_name_H-M   'P 1'
#
loop_
_entity.id
_entity.type
_entity.pdbx_description
1 polymer ?
#
loop_
_entity_poly.entity_id
_entity_poly.type
_entity_poly.pdbx_seq_one_letter_code
_entity_poly.pdbx_strand_id
1 'polypeptide(L)'
;MKRKGEPTHGKGVSRRSFLKGAGGVIGATALGSAATTASAKPAEHPEVASRKGIRAYPATGATITLRVNGKAFKTEVTPSTTLLEVLREKMDLTGSKESCGRGACGACTVLLDGRSVNSCMMLAIDAVGSEITTVEGLARDGRLDPVQAAFVKNDACQCGYCTPGFVVRTRALLNENPNPSLDEIKKGLSGNICRCASYVQIFAAASEAIQGGRS
;
A
#
# COMPACT_ATOMS: atom_id res chain seq x y z
N MET A 1 -17.91 -55.17 -14.52
CA MET A 1 -17.58 -54.56 -13.22
C MET A 1 -18.69 -53.61 -12.76
N LYS A 2 -19.34 -53.90 -11.63
CA LYS A 2 -20.31 -53.00 -10.98
C LYS A 2 -19.56 -51.86 -10.27
N ARG A 3 -19.93 -50.59 -10.54
CA ARG A 3 -19.39 -49.43 -9.80
C ARG A 3 -19.98 -49.44 -8.38
N LYS A 4 -19.11 -49.42 -7.36
CA LYS A 4 -19.47 -49.30 -5.95
C LYS A 4 -19.50 -47.82 -5.55
N GLY A 5 -20.51 -47.44 -4.77
CA GLY A 5 -20.40 -46.44 -3.71
C GLY A 5 -20.81 -45.00 -4.08
N GLU A 6 -22.10 -44.72 -3.98
CA GLU A 6 -22.62 -43.35 -3.88
C GLU A 6 -22.72 -42.97 -2.39
N PRO A 7 -22.17 -41.85 -1.92
CA PRO A 7 -22.24 -41.47 -0.51
C PRO A 7 -23.63 -40.95 -0.15
N THR A 8 -24.22 -41.53 0.90
CA THR A 8 -25.53 -41.13 1.43
C THR A 8 -25.46 -39.76 2.11
N HIS A 9 -26.21 -38.78 1.59
CA HIS A 9 -26.28 -37.44 2.15
C HIS A 9 -27.15 -37.47 3.43
N GLY A 10 -26.51 -37.36 4.59
CA GLY A 10 -27.20 -37.26 5.88
C GLY A 10 -28.10 -36.01 5.93
N LYS A 11 -29.30 -36.15 6.53
CA LYS A 11 -30.24 -35.06 6.75
C LYS A 11 -29.70 -34.09 7.81
N GLY A 12 -28.79 -33.22 7.42
CA GLY A 12 -28.35 -32.06 8.21
C GLY A 12 -29.23 -30.84 7.94
N VAL A 13 -29.43 -30.00 8.96
CA VAL A 13 -30.13 -28.72 8.80
C VAL A 13 -29.34 -27.84 7.83
N SER A 14 -29.94 -27.53 6.68
CA SER A 14 -29.36 -26.66 5.67
C SER A 14 -29.22 -25.23 6.18
N ARG A 15 -28.14 -24.53 5.77
CA ARG A 15 -27.98 -23.08 5.95
C ARG A 15 -29.22 -22.28 5.50
N ARG A 16 -29.91 -22.78 4.47
CA ARG A 16 -31.15 -22.17 3.96
C ARG A 16 -32.34 -22.34 4.92
N SER A 17 -32.39 -23.43 5.68
CA SER A 17 -33.42 -23.65 6.71
C SER A 17 -33.18 -22.78 7.95
N PHE A 18 -31.93 -22.53 8.31
CA PHE A 18 -31.57 -21.63 9.42
C PHE A 18 -31.96 -20.17 9.12
N LEU A 19 -31.65 -19.68 7.92
CA LEU A 19 -31.98 -18.30 7.52
C LEU A 19 -33.49 -18.06 7.39
N LYS A 20 -34.28 -19.09 7.08
CA LYS A 20 -35.76 -19.00 7.08
C LYS A 20 -36.37 -18.99 8.48
N GLY A 21 -35.68 -19.52 9.50
CA GLY A 21 -36.17 -19.56 10.88
C GLY A 21 -35.83 -18.33 11.72
N ALA A 22 -34.89 -17.49 11.27
CA ALA A 22 -34.42 -16.32 12.04
C ALA A 22 -35.29 -15.06 11.87
N GLY A 23 -36.32 -15.10 11.03
CA GLY A 23 -37.25 -13.98 10.82
C GLY A 23 -38.56 -14.18 11.56
N GLY A 24 -38.61 -13.89 12.86
CA GLY A 24 -39.90 -13.84 13.57
C GLY A 24 -39.83 -14.00 15.09
N VAL A 25 -39.42 -12.95 15.81
CA VAL A 25 -39.96 -12.66 17.16
C VAL A 25 -40.11 -11.14 17.27
N ILE A 26 -41.31 -10.64 16.99
CA ILE A 26 -41.75 -9.32 17.44
C ILE A 26 -42.34 -9.54 18.83
N GLY A 27 -41.54 -9.26 19.86
CA GLY A 27 -41.96 -9.29 21.26
C GLY A 27 -41.80 -7.91 21.86
N ALA A 28 -42.92 -7.21 22.05
CA ALA A 28 -42.98 -5.93 22.72
C ALA A 28 -42.79 -6.13 24.23
N THR A 29 -41.76 -5.51 24.80
CA THR A 29 -41.71 -5.17 26.23
C THR A 29 -41.21 -3.74 26.37
N ALA A 30 -42.16 -2.83 26.56
CA ALA A 30 -41.88 -1.50 27.08
C ALA A 30 -41.55 -1.63 28.57
N LEU A 31 -40.29 -1.45 28.94
CA LEU A 31 -39.86 -1.14 30.30
C LEU A 31 -38.94 0.07 30.22
N GLY A 32 -39.48 1.21 30.67
CA GLY A 32 -38.74 2.45 30.79
C GLY A 32 -37.52 2.25 31.68
N SER A 33 -36.35 2.54 31.13
CA SER A 33 -35.17 2.85 31.92
C SER A 33 -34.81 4.29 31.59
N ALA A 34 -35.02 5.18 32.55
CA ALA A 34 -34.41 6.50 32.54
C ALA A 34 -32.89 6.31 32.50
N ALA A 35 -32.33 6.29 31.30
CA ALA A 35 -30.89 6.34 31.10
C ALA A 35 -30.45 7.74 31.50
N THR A 36 -29.92 7.86 32.72
CA THR A 36 -29.12 9.00 33.13
C THR A 36 -28.00 9.16 32.10
N THR A 37 -28.07 10.21 31.30
CA THR A 37 -26.97 10.63 30.44
C THR A 37 -25.88 11.21 31.34
N ALA A 38 -25.13 10.32 32.00
CA ALA A 38 -23.83 10.66 32.54
C ALA A 38 -22.94 10.99 31.34
N SER A 39 -22.85 12.28 31.03
CA SER A 39 -21.89 12.81 30.08
C SER A 39 -20.50 12.58 30.69
N ALA A 40 -19.90 11.45 30.37
CA ALA A 40 -18.52 11.17 30.72
C ALA A 40 -17.65 12.19 29.99
N LYS A 41 -17.12 13.16 30.74
CA LYS A 41 -16.13 14.12 30.27
C LYS A 41 -14.98 13.30 29.63
N PRO A 42 -14.51 13.61 28.42
CA PRO A 42 -13.37 12.91 27.83
C PRO A 42 -12.22 12.92 28.83
N ALA A 43 -11.66 11.75 29.11
CA ALA A 43 -10.49 11.65 29.99
C ALA A 43 -9.39 12.54 29.40
N GLU A 44 -8.98 13.56 30.15
CA GLU A 44 -7.83 14.39 29.82
C GLU A 44 -6.60 13.47 29.81
N HIS A 45 -6.11 13.16 28.60
CA HIS A 45 -4.88 12.39 28.45
C HIS A 45 -3.72 13.24 28.99
N PRO A 46 -2.84 12.68 29.85
CA PRO A 46 -1.71 13.42 30.37
C PRO A 46 -0.86 13.92 29.21
N GLU A 47 -0.52 15.21 29.26
CA GLU A 47 0.34 15.87 28.30
C GLU A 47 1.68 15.12 28.26
N VAL A 48 1.90 14.35 27.18
CA VAL A 48 3.12 13.58 27.02
C VAL A 48 4.25 14.58 26.83
N ALA A 49 5.10 14.73 27.85
CA ALA A 49 6.25 15.62 27.83
C ALA A 49 7.04 15.41 26.53
N SER A 50 7.09 16.45 25.69
CA SER A 50 7.78 16.43 24.41
C SER A 50 9.27 16.14 24.65
N ARG A 51 9.70 14.94 24.29
CA ARG A 51 11.14 14.64 24.17
C ARG A 51 11.62 15.29 22.88
N LYS A 52 12.75 16.01 22.96
CA LYS A 52 13.36 16.71 21.83
C LYS A 52 13.52 15.74 20.65
N GLY A 53 12.80 15.97 19.55
CA GLY A 53 12.82 15.13 18.35
C GLY A 53 11.66 14.13 18.20
N ILE A 54 10.77 13.97 19.19
CA ILE A 54 9.56 13.14 19.06
C ILE A 54 8.37 14.05 18.74
N ARG A 55 7.78 13.92 17.55
CA ARG A 55 6.51 14.55 17.21
C ARG A 55 5.37 13.74 17.83
N ALA A 56 4.66 14.32 18.79
CA ALA A 56 3.45 13.74 19.35
C ALA A 56 2.23 14.17 18.53
N TYR A 57 1.33 13.24 18.26
CA TYR A 57 0.07 13.50 17.54
C TYR A 57 -1.12 13.00 18.38
N PRO A 58 -2.27 13.69 18.34
CA PRO A 58 -3.45 13.24 19.07
C PRO A 58 -3.93 11.87 18.59
N ALA A 59 -4.46 11.06 19.51
CA ALA A 59 -5.04 9.75 19.18
C ALA A 59 -6.25 9.86 18.23
N THR A 60 -6.93 11.01 18.24
CA THR A 60 -8.11 11.29 17.39
C THR A 60 -7.76 11.67 15.95
N GLY A 61 -6.49 11.93 15.66
CA GLY A 61 -6.01 12.35 14.34
C GLY A 61 -5.24 13.67 14.40
N ALA A 62 -4.60 13.99 13.28
CA ALA A 62 -3.79 15.18 13.13
C ALA A 62 -3.78 15.69 11.68
N THR A 63 -3.67 17.00 11.54
CA THR A 63 -3.29 17.62 10.29
C THR A 63 -1.78 17.49 10.07
N ILE A 64 -1.37 16.88 8.97
CA ILE A 64 0.03 16.78 8.57
C ILE A 64 0.25 17.47 7.22
N THR A 65 1.53 17.72 6.89
CA THR A 65 1.94 18.16 5.55
C THR A 65 3.01 17.20 5.04
N LEU A 66 2.74 16.61 3.88
CA LEU A 66 3.64 15.72 3.16
C LEU A 66 4.24 16.44 1.97
N ARG A 67 5.46 16.06 1.56
CA ARG A 67 6.06 16.52 0.30
C ARG A 67 6.10 15.35 -0.66
N VAL A 68 5.25 15.38 -1.67
CA VAL A 68 5.06 14.28 -2.63
C VAL A 68 5.29 14.81 -4.03
N ASN A 69 6.20 14.18 -4.77
CA ASN A 69 6.57 14.56 -6.14
C ASN A 69 6.92 16.07 -6.24
N GLY A 70 7.68 16.58 -5.27
CA GLY A 70 8.07 17.99 -5.17
C GLY A 70 6.98 18.96 -4.67
N LYS A 71 5.74 18.51 -4.44
CA LYS A 71 4.61 19.36 -4.02
C LYS A 71 4.24 19.12 -2.55
N ALA A 72 3.95 20.19 -1.82
CA ALA A 72 3.41 20.09 -0.47
C ALA A 72 1.91 19.75 -0.51
N PHE A 73 1.49 18.79 0.33
CA PHE A 73 0.11 18.35 0.46
C PHE A 73 -0.29 18.28 1.93
N LYS A 74 -1.29 19.07 2.31
CA LYS A 74 -1.81 19.14 3.68
C LYS A 74 -3.06 18.27 3.81
N THR A 75 -3.11 17.40 4.81
CA THR A 75 -4.23 16.46 5.01
C THR A 75 -4.44 16.09 6.47
N GLU A 76 -5.67 15.77 6.83
CA GLU A 76 -6.02 15.09 8.09
C GLU A 76 -5.73 13.59 7.98
N VAL A 77 -5.16 13.01 9.03
CA VAL A 77 -4.88 11.57 9.15
C VAL A 77 -5.16 11.08 10.57
N THR A 78 -5.51 9.80 10.72
CA THR A 78 -5.47 9.11 12.01
C THR A 78 -4.07 8.53 12.25
N PRO A 79 -3.70 8.15 13.49
CA PRO A 79 -2.42 7.49 13.75
C PRO A 79 -2.20 6.18 12.97
N SER A 80 -3.28 5.53 12.51
CA SER A 80 -3.22 4.29 11.73
C SER A 80 -3.22 4.51 10.22
N THR A 81 -3.41 5.74 9.75
CA THR A 81 -3.49 6.01 8.31
C THR A 81 -2.14 5.73 7.64
N THR A 82 -2.13 4.82 6.68
CA THR A 82 -0.89 4.46 5.97
C THR A 82 -0.52 5.53 4.94
N LEU A 83 0.76 5.60 4.57
CA LEU A 83 1.21 6.46 3.48
C LEU A 83 0.51 6.06 2.17
N LEU A 84 0.31 4.76 1.94
CA LEU A 84 -0.39 4.27 0.76
C LEU A 84 -1.83 4.81 0.66
N GLU A 85 -2.57 4.79 1.77
CA GLU A 85 -3.94 5.33 1.83
C GLU A 85 -3.97 6.82 1.49
N VAL A 86 -3.04 7.62 2.04
CA VAL A 86 -2.98 9.05 1.71
C VAL A 86 -2.72 9.27 0.23
N LEU A 87 -1.71 8.58 -0.32
CA LEU A 87 -1.34 8.73 -1.73
C LEU A 87 -2.51 8.39 -2.65
N ARG A 88 -3.18 7.26 -2.41
CA ARG A 88 -4.21 6.76 -3.32
C ARG A 88 -5.56 7.44 -3.12
N GLU A 89 -6.02 7.53 -1.87
CA GLU A 89 -7.42 7.84 -1.56
C GLU A 89 -7.61 9.32 -1.21
N LYS A 90 -6.54 10.06 -0.90
CA LYS A 90 -6.60 11.50 -0.60
C LYS A 90 -5.93 12.38 -1.66
N MET A 91 -4.96 11.85 -2.40
CA MET A 91 -4.24 12.58 -3.44
C MET A 91 -4.54 12.10 -4.87
N ASP A 92 -5.33 11.04 -5.02
CA ASP A 92 -5.62 10.38 -6.31
C ASP A 92 -4.35 9.90 -7.07
N LEU A 93 -3.22 9.75 -6.37
CA LEU A 93 -1.98 9.16 -6.90
C LEU A 93 -2.07 7.63 -6.81
N THR A 94 -2.83 7.07 -7.75
CA THR A 94 -3.21 5.65 -7.74
C THR A 94 -2.15 4.72 -8.32
N GLY A 95 -0.98 5.22 -8.73
CA GLY A 95 0.13 4.45 -9.28
C GLY A 95 0.65 3.39 -8.31
N SER A 96 0.91 3.78 -7.07
CA SER A 96 1.19 2.82 -5.99
C SER A 96 -0.05 1.95 -5.71
N LYS A 97 0.14 0.63 -5.62
CA LYS A 97 -0.97 -0.33 -5.53
C LYS A 97 -1.04 -1.04 -4.19
N GLU A 98 -2.26 -1.30 -3.75
CA GLU A 98 -2.54 -2.16 -2.61
C GLU A 98 -2.94 -3.57 -3.06
N SER A 99 -1.99 -4.52 -3.03
CA SER A 99 -2.29 -5.94 -3.32
C SER A 99 -2.35 -6.82 -2.07
N CYS A 100 -1.50 -6.57 -1.07
CA CYS A 100 -1.39 -7.46 0.10
C CYS A 100 -1.60 -6.79 1.46
N GLY A 101 -1.47 -5.46 1.55
CA GLY A 101 -1.61 -4.70 2.81
C GLY A 101 -0.61 -5.07 3.92
N ARG A 102 0.43 -5.87 3.64
CA ARG A 102 1.30 -6.47 4.67
C ARG A 102 2.78 -6.52 4.30
N GLY A 103 3.21 -5.68 3.36
CA GLY A 103 4.62 -5.55 2.96
C GLY A 103 5.21 -6.73 2.17
N ALA A 104 4.40 -7.70 1.74
CA ALA A 104 4.89 -8.92 1.08
C ALA A 104 5.11 -8.79 -0.44
N CYS A 105 4.36 -7.94 -1.13
CA CYS A 105 4.30 -7.94 -2.60
C CYS A 105 5.12 -6.83 -3.31
N GLY A 106 5.48 -5.75 -2.60
CA GLY A 106 6.16 -4.59 -3.19
C GLY A 106 5.33 -3.73 -4.17
N ALA A 107 4.05 -4.04 -4.43
CA ALA A 107 3.25 -3.25 -5.38
C ALA A 107 2.99 -1.80 -4.93
N CYS A 108 3.17 -1.53 -3.62
CA CYS A 108 3.03 -0.21 -3.00
C CYS A 108 4.35 0.57 -2.88
N THR A 109 5.42 0.12 -3.53
CA THR A 109 6.74 0.74 -3.38
C THR A 109 6.74 2.20 -3.84
N VAL A 110 7.26 3.08 -2.98
CA VAL A 110 7.56 4.49 -3.26
C VAL A 110 9.01 4.79 -2.88
N LEU A 111 9.58 5.90 -3.35
CA LEU A 111 10.83 6.43 -2.80
C LEU A 111 10.51 7.33 -1.61
N LEU A 112 11.21 7.14 -0.51
CA LEU A 112 11.29 8.03 0.63
C LEU A 112 12.76 8.47 0.75
N ASP A 113 13.03 9.74 0.52
CA ASP A 113 14.38 10.31 0.52
C ASP A 113 15.35 9.52 -0.41
N GLY A 114 14.84 9.12 -1.58
CA GLY A 114 15.59 8.36 -2.59
C GLY A 114 15.67 6.84 -2.36
N ARG A 115 15.22 6.33 -1.20
CA ARG A 115 15.23 4.90 -0.86
C ARG A 115 13.86 4.28 -1.02
N SER A 116 13.80 3.05 -1.53
CA SER A 116 12.51 2.36 -1.67
C SER A 116 11.93 1.90 -0.32
N VAL A 117 10.64 2.18 -0.09
CA VAL A 117 9.87 1.71 1.07
C VAL A 117 8.52 1.15 0.65
N ASN A 118 7.97 0.21 1.42
CA ASN A 118 6.60 -0.27 1.23
C ASN A 118 5.63 0.71 1.91
N SER A 119 4.96 1.56 1.14
CA SER A 119 4.07 2.59 1.69
C SER A 119 2.87 2.03 2.47
N CYS A 120 2.47 0.77 2.26
CA CYS A 120 1.43 0.12 3.08
C CYS A 120 1.90 -0.22 4.51
N MET A 121 3.22 -0.21 4.77
CA MET A 121 3.81 -0.50 6.07
C MET A 121 4.40 0.75 6.73
N MET A 122 4.15 1.93 6.16
CA MET A 122 4.61 3.21 6.68
C MET A 122 3.39 4.05 7.05
N LEU A 123 3.38 4.64 8.24
CA LEU A 123 2.33 5.59 8.62
C LEU A 123 2.58 6.92 7.92
N ALA A 124 1.51 7.58 7.48
CA ALA A 124 1.63 8.88 6.83
C ALA A 124 2.28 9.93 7.76
N ILE A 125 2.01 9.82 9.06
CA ILE A 125 2.59 10.67 10.10
C ILE A 125 4.12 10.56 10.16
N ASP A 126 4.66 9.37 9.97
CA ASP A 126 6.11 9.12 10.02
C ASP A 126 6.83 9.62 8.76
N ALA A 127 6.10 9.90 7.68
CA ALA A 127 6.65 10.42 6.43
C ALA A 127 6.80 11.95 6.43
N VAL A 128 6.36 12.64 7.49
CA VAL A 128 6.44 14.09 7.59
C VAL A 128 7.91 14.52 7.70
N GLY A 129 8.32 15.39 6.78
CA GLY A 129 9.70 15.90 6.69
C GLY A 129 10.56 15.17 5.65
N SER A 130 10.10 14.06 5.09
CA SER A 130 10.75 13.35 3.99
C SER A 130 10.22 13.81 2.63
N GLU A 131 11.04 13.62 1.59
CA GLU A 131 10.61 13.70 0.20
C GLU A 131 10.06 12.35 -0.27
N ILE A 132 8.81 12.33 -0.72
CA ILE A 132 8.16 11.14 -1.26
C ILE A 132 8.11 11.25 -2.78
N THR A 133 8.60 10.24 -3.49
CA THR A 133 8.44 10.15 -4.96
C THR A 133 7.67 8.88 -5.32
N THR A 134 6.55 9.04 -6.00
CA THR A 134 5.75 7.94 -6.56
C THR A 134 6.11 7.70 -8.03
N VAL A 135 5.52 6.69 -8.67
CA VAL A 135 5.76 6.42 -10.10
C VAL A 135 5.38 7.61 -10.99
N GLU A 136 4.34 8.35 -10.61
CA GLU A 136 3.86 9.55 -11.29
C GLU A 136 4.87 10.69 -11.27
N GLY A 137 5.72 10.74 -10.23
CA GLY A 137 6.76 11.77 -10.06
C GLY A 137 8.10 11.45 -10.74
N LEU A 138 8.24 10.27 -11.35
CA LEU A 138 9.49 9.89 -12.03
C LEU A 138 9.65 10.59 -13.39
N ALA A 139 8.55 10.73 -14.15
CA ALA A 139 8.57 11.47 -15.40
C ALA A 139 8.70 12.98 -15.11
N ARG A 140 9.55 13.67 -15.89
CA ARG A 140 9.79 15.12 -15.75
C ARG A 140 9.65 15.79 -17.10
N ASP A 141 8.96 16.92 -17.15
CA ASP A 141 8.78 17.74 -18.36
C ASP A 141 8.29 16.93 -19.57
N GLY A 142 7.36 15.99 -19.33
CA GLY A 142 6.81 15.10 -20.36
C GLY A 142 7.74 13.99 -20.83
N ARG A 143 8.95 13.88 -20.26
CA ARG A 143 9.92 12.83 -20.58
C ARG A 143 9.87 11.72 -19.55
N LEU A 144 9.81 10.48 -20.03
CA LEU A 144 9.89 9.29 -19.19
C LEU A 144 11.24 9.21 -18.49
N ASP A 145 11.22 8.76 -17.24
CA ASP A 145 12.42 8.31 -16.57
C ASP A 145 13.08 7.15 -17.36
N PRO A 146 14.42 7.05 -17.44
CA PRO A 146 15.09 5.96 -18.14
C PRO A 146 14.61 4.55 -17.76
N VAL A 147 14.24 4.32 -16.50
CA VAL A 147 13.65 3.05 -16.05
C VAL A 147 12.28 2.84 -16.67
N GLN A 148 11.41 3.87 -16.70
CA GLN A 148 10.10 3.77 -17.35
C GLN A 148 10.25 3.45 -18.84
N ALA A 149 11.16 4.15 -19.54
CA ALA A 149 11.43 3.92 -20.95
C ALA A 149 11.94 2.50 -21.22
N ALA A 150 12.86 2.00 -20.39
CA ALA A 150 13.37 0.64 -20.50
C ALA A 150 12.28 -0.42 -20.26
N PHE A 151 11.37 -0.20 -19.31
CA PHE A 151 10.24 -1.11 -19.07
C PHE A 151 9.29 -1.18 -20.26
N VAL A 152 9.01 -0.05 -20.91
CA VAL A 152 8.21 -0.01 -22.14
C VAL A 152 8.91 -0.76 -23.27
N LYS A 153 10.20 -0.47 -23.50
CA LYS A 153 10.96 -1.06 -24.60
C LYS A 153 11.12 -2.58 -24.48
N ASN A 154 11.24 -3.11 -23.26
CA ASN A 154 11.45 -4.53 -23.01
C ASN A 154 10.15 -5.31 -22.77
N ASP A 155 8.98 -4.68 -22.94
CA ASP A 155 7.68 -5.29 -22.62
C ASP A 155 7.65 -5.86 -21.19
N ALA A 156 8.23 -5.11 -20.24
CA ALA A 156 8.37 -5.52 -18.84
C ALA A 156 7.06 -5.34 -18.04
N CYS A 157 5.93 -5.59 -18.70
CA CYS A 157 4.59 -5.39 -18.18
C CYS A 157 3.60 -6.27 -18.94
N GLN A 158 2.80 -7.06 -18.21
CA GLN A 158 1.59 -7.68 -18.77
C GLN A 158 0.35 -6.99 -18.20
N CYS A 159 -0.18 -7.45 -17.06
CA CYS A 159 -1.37 -6.84 -16.44
C CYS A 159 -1.11 -5.42 -15.87
N GLY A 160 0.14 -4.99 -15.77
CA GLY A 160 0.51 -3.66 -15.28
C GLY A 160 0.43 -3.44 -13.77
N TYR A 161 -0.16 -4.36 -13.01
CA TYR A 161 -0.45 -4.11 -11.59
C TYR A 161 0.82 -3.94 -10.74
N CYS A 162 1.84 -4.79 -10.94
CA CYS A 162 3.09 -4.69 -10.20
C CYS A 162 4.07 -3.66 -10.78
N THR A 163 3.82 -3.19 -12.01
CA THR A 163 4.77 -2.38 -12.79
C THR A 163 5.19 -1.10 -12.08
N PRO A 164 4.29 -0.30 -11.46
CA PRO A 164 4.68 0.88 -10.68
C PRO A 164 5.70 0.58 -9.59
N GLY A 165 5.46 -0.47 -8.80
CA GLY A 165 6.35 -0.87 -7.71
C GLY A 165 7.71 -1.32 -8.23
N PHE A 166 7.75 -2.10 -9.31
CA PHE A 166 9.00 -2.53 -9.94
C PHE A 166 9.80 -1.35 -10.50
N VAL A 167 9.15 -0.43 -11.22
CA VAL A 167 9.81 0.77 -11.78
C VAL A 167 10.45 1.60 -10.67
N VAL A 168 9.70 1.87 -9.60
CA VAL A 168 10.22 2.66 -8.46
C VAL A 168 11.35 1.91 -7.75
N ARG A 169 11.21 0.60 -7.54
CA ARG A 169 12.25 -0.23 -6.92
C ARG A 169 13.52 -0.29 -7.76
N THR A 170 13.41 -0.40 -9.08
CA THR A 170 14.55 -0.35 -10.01
C THR A 170 15.25 1.00 -9.96
N ARG A 171 14.50 2.12 -9.93
CA ARG A 171 15.09 3.46 -9.73
C ARG A 171 15.84 3.54 -8.39
N ALA A 172 15.26 3.02 -7.30
CA ALA A 172 15.94 2.99 -6.01
C ALA A 172 17.26 2.19 -6.06
N LEU A 173 17.22 0.99 -6.66
CA LEU A 173 18.42 0.16 -6.85
C LEU A 173 19.51 0.92 -7.61
N LEU A 174 19.15 1.60 -8.70
CA LEU A 174 20.11 2.34 -9.53
C LEU A 174 20.62 3.63 -8.86
N ASN A 175 19.87 4.20 -7.92
CA ASN A 175 20.36 5.29 -7.08
C ASN A 175 21.43 4.79 -6.09
N GLU A 176 21.27 3.58 -5.56
CA GLU A 176 22.20 2.97 -4.59
C GLU A 176 23.44 2.34 -5.26
N ASN A 177 23.24 1.63 -6.36
CA ASN A 177 24.28 1.04 -7.20
C ASN A 177 23.98 1.37 -8.66
N PRO A 178 24.69 2.32 -9.29
CA PRO A 178 24.44 2.71 -10.68
C PRO A 178 24.78 1.64 -11.72
N ASN A 179 25.57 0.62 -11.38
CA ASN A 179 26.01 -0.43 -12.31
C ASN A 179 25.92 -1.83 -11.66
N PRO A 180 24.71 -2.27 -11.24
CA PRO A 180 24.52 -3.57 -10.61
C PRO A 180 24.64 -4.69 -11.65
N SER A 181 25.30 -5.78 -11.26
CA SER A 181 25.24 -7.04 -12.01
C SER A 181 23.81 -7.58 -12.07
N LEU A 182 23.56 -8.53 -12.98
CA LEU A 182 22.26 -9.19 -13.10
C LEU A 182 21.81 -9.85 -11.78
N ASP A 183 22.74 -10.43 -11.01
CA ASP A 183 22.39 -11.07 -9.74
C ASP A 183 22.08 -10.04 -8.64
N GLU A 184 22.74 -8.89 -8.66
CA GLU A 184 22.37 -7.75 -7.82
C GLU A 184 21.01 -7.16 -8.22
N ILE A 185 20.67 -7.13 -9.51
CA ILE A 185 19.32 -6.75 -9.97
C ILE A 185 18.27 -7.71 -9.41
N LYS A 186 18.45 -9.03 -9.61
CA LYS A 186 17.51 -10.05 -9.10
C LYS A 186 17.32 -9.91 -7.59
N LYS A 187 18.42 -9.72 -6.85
CA LYS A 187 18.39 -9.55 -5.40
C LYS A 187 17.71 -8.23 -5.01
N GLY A 188 18.06 -7.12 -5.65
CA GLY A 188 17.50 -5.79 -5.37
C GLY A 188 16.00 -5.70 -5.62
N LEU A 189 15.50 -6.41 -6.64
CA LEU A 189 14.09 -6.45 -7.03
C LEU A 189 13.30 -7.58 -6.37
N SER A 190 13.92 -8.43 -5.54
CA SER A 190 13.26 -9.57 -4.89
C SER A 190 12.11 -9.21 -3.93
N GLY A 191 12.03 -7.94 -3.51
CA GLY A 191 10.92 -7.40 -2.71
C GLY A 191 9.64 -7.14 -3.49
N ASN A 192 9.65 -7.33 -4.80
CA ASN A 192 8.51 -7.09 -5.69
C ASN A 192 8.07 -8.39 -6.36
N ILE A 193 6.77 -8.68 -6.30
CA ILE A 193 6.18 -9.92 -6.86
C ILE A 193 5.42 -9.60 -8.15
N CYS A 194 5.73 -10.35 -9.21
CA CYS A 194 4.99 -10.36 -10.46
C CYS A 194 4.23 -11.68 -10.63
N ARG A 195 2.90 -11.63 -10.61
CA ARG A 195 2.07 -12.85 -10.82
C ARG A 195 2.00 -13.28 -12.29
N CYS A 196 2.13 -12.33 -13.21
CA CYS A 196 2.24 -12.56 -14.66
C CYS A 196 3.57 -13.20 -15.08
N ALA A 197 4.55 -13.26 -14.16
CA ALA A 197 5.87 -13.83 -14.38
C ALA A 197 6.73 -13.14 -15.47
N SER A 198 6.59 -11.83 -15.66
CA SER A 198 7.40 -11.01 -16.59
C SER A 198 8.84 -10.75 -16.11
N TYR A 199 9.41 -11.59 -15.24
CA TYR A 199 10.68 -11.33 -14.56
C TYR A 199 11.86 -11.20 -15.53
N VAL A 200 11.89 -12.00 -16.61
CA VAL A 200 12.95 -11.93 -17.61
C VAL A 200 12.98 -10.54 -18.26
N GLN A 201 11.82 -10.03 -18.64
CA GLN A 201 11.66 -8.70 -19.23
C GLN A 201 11.96 -7.59 -18.21
N ILE A 202 11.53 -7.76 -16.96
CA ILE A 202 11.83 -6.82 -15.86
C ILE A 202 13.34 -6.72 -15.62
N PHE A 203 14.06 -7.84 -15.61
CA PHE A 203 15.52 -7.83 -15.43
C PHE A 203 16.25 -7.27 -16.64
N ALA A 204 15.76 -7.55 -17.86
CA ALA A 204 16.28 -6.94 -19.08
C ALA A 204 16.09 -5.41 -19.05
N ALA A 205 14.90 -4.93 -18.69
CA ALA A 205 14.60 -3.50 -18.53
C ALA A 205 15.49 -2.84 -17.47
N ALA A 206 15.66 -3.48 -16.32
CA ALA A 206 16.55 -2.98 -15.27
C ALA A 206 18.00 -2.92 -15.74
N SER A 207 18.47 -3.92 -16.49
CA SER A 207 19.82 -3.95 -17.05
C SER A 207 20.02 -2.88 -18.13
N GLU A 208 19.01 -2.65 -18.98
CA GLU A 208 19.06 -1.58 -19.98
C GLU A 208 19.08 -0.20 -19.32
N ALA A 209 18.36 -0.03 -18.21
CA ALA A 209 18.33 1.22 -17.46
C ALA A 209 19.65 1.55 -16.74
N ILE A 210 20.63 0.62 -16.71
CA ILE A 210 21.95 0.81 -16.06
C ILE A 210 22.73 1.99 -16.68
N GLN A 211 22.42 2.43 -17.91
CA GLN A 211 22.98 3.68 -18.43
C GLN A 211 21.96 4.44 -19.29
N GLY A 212 21.51 5.57 -18.74
CA GLY A 212 20.79 6.65 -19.42
C GLY A 212 21.25 8.05 -18.97
N GLY A 213 22.44 8.16 -18.39
CA GLY A 213 23.15 9.40 -18.08
C GLY A 213 24.11 9.81 -19.19
N ARG A 214 23.70 9.71 -20.46
CA ARG A 214 24.30 10.51 -21.53
C ARG A 214 23.40 11.73 -21.70
N SER A 215 23.69 12.75 -20.91
CA SER A 215 23.40 14.13 -21.29
C SER A 215 24.23 14.49 -22.52
#